data_AF-A0AAW9KGN2-F1
#
_entry.id   AF-A0AAW9KGN2-F1
#
_cell.length_a   1.000
_cell.length_b   1.000
_cell.length_c   1.000
_cell.angle_alpha   90.00
_cell.angle_beta   90.00
_cell.angle_gamma   90.00
#
_symmetry.space_group_name_H-M   'P 1'
#
loop_
_entity.id
_entity.type
_entity.pdbx_description
1 polymer ?
#
loop_
_entity_poly.entity_id
_entity_poly.type
_entity_poly.pdbx_seq_one_letter_code
_entity_poly.pdbx_strand_id
1 'polypeptide(L)'
;HIQFNFFMPDYRNVSKIQYSYKLEGLDENWIFSDDRNYASYTNLDSGIYTFKVIARNSSGEWSIPTSVTFKVGMKPWETPIAYLIYGIIIVIIVYIIWNRVKILDSLVEQRTQELNNKFKENKDLYDKLIKNEKYKNNYFVNLSHELRTPLNVIISTQQLITKLNEEDKLISKEKLDYYMTTLRRNSDRLLKLINNIIDTSKIESGSYKLKIEENDIIYLVEEVALSMKDFVEANGIELIIDPEVEEKVIECDESEIEK
;
A
#
# COMPACT_ATOMS: atom_id res chain seq x y z
N HIS A 1 30.60 46.49 29.41
CA HIS A 1 31.96 47.02 29.60
C HIS A 1 31.85 48.53 29.55
N ILE A 2 32.23 49.23 30.62
CA ILE A 2 32.24 50.69 30.69
C ILE A 2 33.66 51.12 31.00
N GLN A 3 34.18 52.07 30.23
CA GLN A 3 35.53 52.61 30.42
C GLN A 3 35.46 54.10 30.68
N PHE A 4 36.12 54.54 31.76
CA PHE A 4 36.28 55.94 32.12
C PHE A 4 37.70 56.35 31.77
N ASN A 5 37.84 57.31 30.87
CA ASN A 5 39.11 57.96 30.58
C ASN A 5 39.14 59.28 31.33
N PHE A 6 40.25 59.57 32.00
CA PHE A 6 40.42 60.79 32.80
C PHE A 6 41.77 61.43 32.49
N PHE A 7 41.86 62.75 32.62
CA PHE A 7 43.10 63.47 32.41
C PHE A 7 43.19 64.64 33.39
N MET A 8 44.40 64.92 33.85
CA MET A 8 44.71 66.13 34.62
C MET A 8 45.34 67.16 33.68
N PRO A 9 44.85 68.41 33.63
CA PRO A 9 45.40 69.47 32.78
C PRO A 9 46.69 70.08 33.39
N ASP A 10 47.72 69.27 33.65
CA ASP A 10 49.07 69.71 34.02
C ASP A 10 50.10 69.10 33.05
N TYR A 11 50.70 69.94 32.20
CA TYR A 11 51.57 69.49 31.09
C TYR A 11 53.07 69.58 31.41
N ARG A 12 53.43 70.04 32.61
CA ARG A 12 54.83 70.30 32.99
C ARG A 12 55.65 69.02 33.17
N ASN A 13 55.02 67.95 33.65
CA ASN A 13 55.68 66.64 33.81
C ASN A 13 54.63 65.51 33.81
N VAL A 14 54.14 65.18 32.62
CA VAL A 14 53.01 64.24 32.43
C VAL A 14 53.32 62.83 32.97
N SER A 15 54.59 62.41 32.97
CA SER A 15 55.03 61.10 33.48
C SER A 15 55.09 61.00 35.02
N LYS A 16 54.85 62.09 35.75
CA LYS A 16 54.79 62.09 37.23
C LYS A 16 53.36 62.23 37.78
N ILE A 17 52.35 62.25 36.92
CA ILE A 17 50.95 62.36 37.36
C ILE A 17 50.47 60.97 37.76
N GLN A 18 50.01 60.84 39.01
CA GLN A 18 49.41 59.61 39.52
C GLN A 18 47.91 59.79 39.63
N TYR A 19 47.13 58.77 39.27
CA TYR A 19 45.68 58.82 39.40
C TYR A 19 45.21 57.81 40.43
N SER A 20 44.14 58.15 41.15
CA SER A 20 43.41 57.20 41.97
C SER A 20 41.93 57.35 41.72
N TYR A 21 41.24 56.23 41.59
CA TYR A 21 39.81 56.20 41.29
C TYR A 21 39.06 55.23 42.19
N LYS A 22 37.75 55.44 42.30
CA LYS A 22 36.84 54.60 43.08
C LYS A 22 35.47 54.61 42.44
N LEU A 23 34.87 53.44 42.22
CA LEU A 23 33.47 53.31 41.85
C LEU A 23 32.62 53.03 43.09
N GLU A 24 31.89 54.03 43.55
CA GLU A 24 30.98 53.85 44.68
C GLU A 24 29.83 52.92 44.30
N GLY A 25 29.65 51.86 45.10
CA GLY A 25 28.73 50.76 44.83
C GLY A 25 29.41 49.46 44.40
N LEU A 26 30.72 49.47 44.11
CA LEU A 26 31.50 48.27 43.79
C LEU A 26 32.84 48.23 44.53
N ASP A 27 33.59 49.34 44.52
CA ASP A 27 34.93 49.41 45.12
C ASP A 27 34.83 49.86 46.59
N GLU A 28 35.41 49.09 47.51
CA GLU A 28 35.48 49.47 48.93
C GLU A 28 36.55 50.55 49.18
N ASN A 29 37.70 50.43 48.51
CA ASN A 29 38.87 51.31 48.67
C ASN A 29 39.23 52.04 47.36
N TRP A 30 40.04 53.10 47.48
CA TRP A 30 40.60 53.80 46.33
C TRP A 30 41.65 52.93 45.62
N ILE A 31 41.51 52.80 44.30
CA ILE A 31 42.42 52.02 43.46
C ILE A 31 43.42 52.98 42.82
N PHE A 32 44.71 52.70 42.97
CA PHE A 32 45.76 53.47 42.31
C PHE A 32 45.90 52.99 40.87
N SER A 33 45.82 53.95 39.94
CA SER A 33 46.16 53.74 38.55
C SER A 33 47.61 54.14 38.40
N ASP A 34 48.49 53.18 38.09
CA ASP A 34 49.92 53.41 37.90
C ASP A 34 50.18 54.42 36.76
N ASP A 35 50.51 53.95 35.56
CA ASP A 35 50.75 54.81 34.39
C ASP A 35 49.51 54.92 33.48
N ARG A 36 48.35 54.40 33.93
CA ARG A 36 47.12 54.37 33.13
C ARG A 36 46.22 55.54 33.50
N ASN A 37 45.65 56.17 32.48
CA ASN A 37 44.69 57.26 32.62
C ASN A 37 43.25 56.80 32.33
N TYR A 38 42.97 55.51 32.54
CA TYR A 38 41.64 54.93 32.37
C TYR A 38 41.34 53.86 33.43
N ALA A 39 40.05 53.72 33.74
CA ALA A 39 39.50 52.63 34.54
C ALA A 39 38.46 51.88 33.69
N SER A 40 38.50 50.55 33.72
CA SER A 40 37.52 49.72 33.01
C SER A 40 36.79 48.80 33.98
N TYR A 41 35.45 48.82 33.89
CA TYR A 41 34.57 47.97 34.66
C TYR A 41 33.77 47.04 33.71
N THR A 42 33.82 45.75 34.00
CA THR A 42 33.05 44.71 33.32
C THR A 42 31.98 44.14 34.25
N ASN A 43 30.89 43.65 33.67
CA ASN A 43 29.82 42.96 34.39
C ASN A 43 29.25 43.69 35.63
N LEU A 44 29.01 45.00 35.50
CA LEU A 44 28.28 45.78 36.52
C LEU A 44 26.83 45.31 36.62
N ASP A 45 26.37 45.06 37.83
CA ASP A 45 24.97 44.74 38.11
C ASP A 45 24.07 45.98 37.87
N SER A 46 22.75 45.77 37.82
CA SER A 46 21.82 46.89 37.62
C SER A 46 21.78 47.77 38.86
N GLY A 47 22.08 49.06 38.71
CA GLY A 47 22.21 49.97 39.84
C GLY A 47 22.62 51.38 39.43
N ILE A 48 22.71 52.27 40.41
CA ILE A 48 23.25 53.62 40.24
C ILE A 48 24.67 53.61 40.81
N TYR A 49 25.64 53.95 39.99
CA TYR A 49 27.05 54.00 40.39
C TYR A 49 27.57 55.42 40.25
N THR A 50 28.47 55.80 41.17
CA THR A 50 29.18 57.08 41.11
C THR A 50 30.67 56.82 41.00
N PHE A 51 31.22 57.13 39.83
CA PHE A 51 32.66 57.05 39.60
C PHE A 51 33.32 58.31 40.16
N LYS A 52 34.37 58.15 40.97
CA LYS A 52 35.18 59.23 41.54
C LYS A 52 36.63 59.07 41.12
N VAL A 53 37.28 60.17 40.77
CA VAL A 53 38.71 60.20 40.44
C VAL A 53 39.40 61.40 41.09
N ILE A 54 40.60 61.16 41.60
CA ILE A 54 41.55 62.15 42.09
C ILE A 54 42.88 61.98 41.35
N ALA A 55 43.57 63.08 41.08
CA ALA A 55 44.88 63.07 40.45
C ALA A 55 45.90 63.78 41.35
N ARG A 56 47.13 63.28 41.36
CA ARG A 56 48.26 63.87 42.07
C ARG A 56 49.15 64.59 41.07
N ASN A 57 49.36 65.89 41.27
CA ASN A 57 50.24 66.68 40.40
C ASN A 57 51.72 66.37 40.63
N SER A 58 52.59 66.91 39.77
CA SER A 58 54.05 66.75 39.87
C SER A 58 54.69 67.33 41.15
N SER A 59 53.95 68.17 41.88
CA SER A 59 54.31 68.75 43.19
C SER A 59 53.89 67.89 44.37
N GLY A 60 53.15 66.80 44.13
CA GLY A 60 52.73 65.84 45.14
C GLY A 60 51.38 66.14 45.80
N GLU A 61 50.64 67.15 45.36
CA GLU A 61 49.32 67.52 45.88
C GLU A 61 48.20 66.79 45.14
N TRP A 62 47.18 66.34 45.89
CA TRP A 62 46.00 65.67 45.35
C TRP A 62 44.90 66.67 44.97
N SER A 63 44.27 66.45 43.82
CA SER A 63 43.11 67.22 43.37
C SER A 63 41.85 66.93 44.19
N ILE A 64 40.89 67.86 44.13
CA ILE A 64 39.53 67.61 44.63
C ILE A 64 38.91 66.44 43.82
N PRO A 65 38.17 65.52 44.45
CA PRO A 65 37.50 64.44 43.73
C PRO A 65 36.51 64.96 42.68
N THR A 66 36.67 64.51 41.44
CA THR A 66 35.68 64.72 40.37
C THR A 66 34.81 63.48 40.26
N SER A 67 33.48 63.65 40.19
CA SER A 67 32.54 62.52 40.16
C SER A 67 31.56 62.55 38.99
N VAL A 68 31.24 61.37 38.46
CA VAL A 68 30.21 61.15 37.42
C VAL A 68 29.27 60.04 37.87
N THR A 69 27.97 60.32 37.92
CA THR A 69 26.94 59.35 38.26
C THR A 69 26.28 58.80 36.99
N PHE A 70 26.15 57.48 36.88
CA PHE A 70 25.49 56.81 35.77
C PHE A 70 24.63 55.65 36.27
N LYS A 71 23.61 55.30 35.48
CA LYS A 71 22.68 54.20 35.79
C LYS A 71 22.93 53.03 34.85
N VAL A 72 23.22 51.86 35.41
CA VAL A 72 23.28 50.60 34.65
C VAL A 72 21.87 50.01 34.63
N GLY A 73 21.29 49.90 33.44
CA GLY A 73 19.96 49.31 33.24
C GLY A 73 19.94 47.81 33.54
N MET A 74 18.77 47.27 33.84
CA MET A 74 18.60 45.83 34.04
C MET A 74 18.82 45.08 32.72
N LYS A 75 19.41 43.89 32.80
CA LYS A 75 19.63 43.02 31.65
C LYS A 75 18.28 42.75 30.96
N PRO A 76 18.15 42.93 29.63
CA PRO A 76 16.85 42.78 28.94
C PRO A 76 16.17 41.43 29.15
N TRP A 77 16.95 40.36 29.32
CA TRP A 77 16.48 38.98 29.51
C TRP A 77 16.03 38.63 30.93
N GLU A 78 16.27 39.51 31.92
CA GLU A 78 15.83 39.35 33.32
C GLU A 78 14.59 40.19 33.65
N THR A 79 14.01 40.84 32.63
CA THR A 79 12.77 41.59 32.81
C THR A 79 11.58 40.64 33.03
N PRO A 80 10.58 41.01 33.85
CA PRO A 80 9.36 40.20 34.02
C PRO A 80 8.66 39.86 32.69
N ILE A 81 8.78 40.76 31.71
CA ILE A 81 8.26 40.58 30.35
C ILE A 81 9.00 39.47 29.60
N ALA A 82 10.32 39.32 29.79
CA ALA A 82 11.09 38.24 29.17
C ALA A 82 10.64 36.86 29.66
N TYR A 83 10.34 36.70 30.96
CA TYR A 83 9.79 35.46 31.49
C TYR A 83 8.39 35.13 30.94
N LEU A 84 7.53 36.15 30.73
CA LEU A 84 6.26 35.95 30.05
C LEU A 84 6.46 35.46 28.62
N ILE A 85 7.41 36.03 27.88
CA ILE A 85 7.75 35.60 26.52
C ILE A 85 8.24 34.14 26.51
N TYR A 86 9.12 33.74 27.43
CA TYR A 86 9.58 32.34 27.54
C TYR A 86 8.43 31.38 27.82
N GLY A 87 7.50 31.75 28.72
CA GLY A 87 6.31 30.97 28.99
C GLY A 87 5.43 30.78 27.75
N ILE A 88 5.20 31.86 26.99
CA ILE A 88 4.43 31.82 25.73
C ILE A 88 5.11 30.90 24.71
N ILE A 89 6.43 31.02 24.55
CA ILE A 89 7.19 30.16 23.61
C ILE A 89 7.03 28.69 23.99
N ILE A 90 7.13 28.34 25.28
CA ILE A 90 6.96 26.96 25.74
C ILE A 90 5.55 26.46 25.43
N VAL A 91 4.51 27.26 25.72
CA VAL A 91 3.12 26.90 25.42
C VAL A 91 2.91 26.68 23.92
N ILE A 92 3.49 27.53 23.07
CA ILE A 92 3.44 27.37 21.61
C ILE A 92 4.13 26.07 21.18
N ILE A 93 5.31 25.77 21.71
CA ILE A 93 6.04 24.53 21.40
C ILE A 93 5.21 23.30 21.79
N VAL A 94 4.66 23.28 23.00
CA VAL A 94 3.81 22.18 23.48
C VAL A 94 2.57 22.04 22.60
N TYR A 95 1.92 23.15 22.24
CA TYR A 95 0.77 23.15 21.34
C TYR A 95 1.10 22.56 19.96
N ILE A 96 2.24 22.96 19.37
CA ILE A 96 2.70 22.44 18.07
C ILE A 96 2.95 20.93 18.15
N ILE A 97 3.66 20.47 19.18
CA ILE A 97 3.95 19.03 19.37
C ILE A 97 2.65 18.24 19.52
N TRP A 98 1.72 18.73 20.35
CA TRP A 98 0.45 18.05 20.59
C TRP A 98 -0.39 17.94 19.32
N ASN A 99 -0.46 19.02 18.52
CA ASN A 99 -1.17 19.01 17.24
C ASN A 99 -0.50 18.07 16.22
N ARG A 100 0.84 18.04 16.18
CA ARG A 100 1.60 17.13 15.29
C ARG A 100 1.34 15.66 15.60
N VAL A 101 1.39 15.28 16.88
CA VAL A 101 1.12 13.90 17.33
C VAL A 101 -0.30 13.51 16.94
N LYS A 102 -1.29 14.36 17.23
CA LYS A 102 -2.69 14.09 16.89
C LYS A 102 -2.92 13.88 15.38
N ILE A 103 -2.30 14.71 14.54
CA ILE A 103 -2.38 14.55 13.08
C ILE A 103 -1.72 13.24 12.64
N LEU A 104 -0.55 12.92 13.19
CA LEU A 104 0.19 11.72 12.84
C LEU A 104 -0.59 10.45 13.20
N ASP A 105 -1.20 10.40 14.39
CA ASP A 105 -2.02 9.27 14.82
C ASP A 105 -3.19 9.02 13.87
N SER A 106 -3.90 10.09 13.48
CA SER A 106 -5.01 9.97 12.52
C SER A 106 -4.56 9.48 11.14
N LEU A 107 -3.38 9.88 10.69
CA LEU A 107 -2.82 9.44 9.41
C LEU A 107 -2.40 7.97 9.46
N VAL A 108 -1.82 7.53 10.57
CA VAL A 108 -1.45 6.12 10.80
C VAL A 108 -2.70 5.25 10.81
N GLU A 109 -3.78 5.69 11.47
CA GLU A 109 -5.04 4.97 11.51
C GLU A 109 -5.66 4.83 10.10
N GLN A 110 -5.70 5.92 9.33
CA GLN A 110 -6.17 5.91 7.93
C GLN A 110 -5.35 4.95 7.06
N ARG A 111 -4.01 5.01 7.15
CA ARG A 111 -3.13 4.11 6.39
C ARG A 111 -3.30 2.65 6.79
N THR A 112 -3.49 2.40 8.08
CA THR A 112 -3.75 1.05 8.60
C THR A 112 -5.08 0.52 8.07
N GLN A 113 -6.13 1.36 8.04
CA GLN A 113 -7.42 0.98 7.48
C GLN A 113 -7.35 0.73 5.97
N GLU A 114 -6.67 1.60 5.22
CA GLU A 114 -6.45 1.44 3.78
C GLU A 114 -5.71 0.13 3.49
N LEU A 115 -4.66 -0.17 4.25
CA LEU A 115 -3.88 -1.39 4.12
C LEU A 115 -4.72 -2.64 4.44
N ASN A 116 -5.53 -2.60 5.50
CA ASN A 116 -6.43 -3.69 5.85
C ASN A 116 -7.50 -3.93 4.78
N ASN A 117 -8.05 -2.88 4.18
CA ASN A 117 -9.00 -2.99 3.09
C ASN A 117 -8.36 -3.64 1.85
N LYS A 118 -7.17 -3.19 1.44
CA LYS A 118 -6.42 -3.79 0.33
C LYS A 118 -6.03 -5.24 0.62
N PHE A 119 -5.67 -5.55 1.87
CA PHE A 119 -5.37 -6.93 2.27
C PHE A 119 -6.61 -7.82 2.16
N LYS A 120 -7.78 -7.33 2.60
CA LYS A 120 -9.05 -8.06 2.49
C LYS A 120 -9.46 -8.28 1.04
N GLU A 121 -9.31 -7.26 0.19
CA GLU A 121 -9.57 -7.36 -1.25
C GLU A 121 -8.64 -8.36 -1.93
N ASN A 122 -7.33 -8.27 -1.69
CA ASN A 122 -6.36 -9.23 -2.21
C ASN A 122 -6.66 -10.65 -1.76
N LYS A 123 -7.08 -10.83 -0.51
CA LYS A 123 -7.48 -12.15 0.01
C LYS A 123 -8.71 -12.70 -0.71
N ASP A 124 -9.73 -11.89 -0.94
CA ASP A 124 -10.93 -12.31 -1.69
C ASP A 124 -10.59 -12.67 -3.15
N LEU A 125 -9.74 -11.89 -3.81
CA LEU A 125 -9.24 -12.19 -5.15
C LEU A 125 -8.44 -13.50 -5.17
N TYR A 126 -7.58 -13.71 -4.18
CA TYR A 126 -6.80 -14.95 -4.06
C TYR A 126 -7.69 -16.18 -3.83
N ASP A 127 -8.70 -16.05 -2.97
CA ASP A 127 -9.67 -17.14 -2.72
C ASP A 127 -10.50 -17.46 -3.97
N LYS A 128 -10.88 -16.43 -4.76
CA LYS A 128 -11.53 -16.61 -6.07
C LYS A 128 -10.62 -17.32 -7.07
N LEU A 129 -9.33 -16.96 -7.12
CA LEU A 129 -8.35 -17.62 -7.97
C LEU A 129 -8.18 -19.09 -7.61
N ILE A 130 -8.03 -19.41 -6.32
CA ILE A 130 -7.92 -20.80 -5.86
C ILE A 130 -9.17 -21.60 -6.24
N LYS A 131 -10.37 -21.02 -6.06
CA LYS A 131 -11.62 -21.68 -6.45
C LYS A 131 -11.64 -21.95 -7.94
N ASN A 132 -11.25 -20.99 -8.77
CA ASN A 132 -11.20 -21.16 -10.23
C ASN A 132 -10.20 -22.25 -10.64
N GLU A 133 -8.98 -22.23 -10.09
CA GLU A 133 -7.99 -23.29 -10.30
C GLU A 133 -8.52 -24.67 -9.89
N LYS A 134 -9.24 -24.75 -8.77
CA LYS A 134 -9.86 -26.00 -8.33
C LYS A 134 -10.94 -26.47 -9.31
N TYR A 135 -11.79 -25.58 -9.82
CA TYR A 135 -12.79 -25.93 -10.84
C TYR A 135 -12.13 -26.45 -12.11
N LYS A 136 -11.10 -25.76 -12.59
CA LYS A 136 -10.32 -26.16 -13.77
C LYS A 136 -9.66 -27.52 -13.57
N ASN A 137 -9.05 -27.76 -12.42
CA ASN A 137 -8.42 -29.04 -12.12
C ASN A 137 -9.44 -30.19 -12.04
N ASN A 138 -10.58 -29.95 -11.37
CA ASN A 138 -11.67 -30.92 -11.30
C ASN A 138 -12.24 -31.23 -12.70
N TYR A 139 -12.35 -30.24 -13.57
CA TYR A 139 -12.74 -30.44 -14.97
C TYR A 139 -11.79 -31.39 -15.70
N PHE A 140 -10.47 -31.17 -15.60
CA PHE A 140 -9.49 -32.08 -16.22
C PHE A 140 -9.49 -33.50 -15.65
N VAL A 141 -9.70 -33.63 -14.33
CA VAL A 141 -9.83 -34.94 -13.68
C VAL A 141 -11.05 -35.68 -14.23
N ASN A 142 -12.21 -35.02 -14.25
CA ASN A 142 -13.45 -35.60 -14.77
C ASN A 142 -13.31 -35.99 -16.24
N LEU A 143 -12.72 -35.11 -17.05
CA LEU A 143 -12.46 -35.36 -18.45
C LEU A 143 -11.57 -36.60 -18.66
N SER A 144 -10.51 -36.73 -17.86
CA SER A 144 -9.62 -37.90 -17.90
C SER A 144 -10.37 -39.20 -17.58
N HIS A 145 -11.32 -39.16 -16.65
CA HIS A 145 -12.17 -40.31 -16.32
C HIS A 145 -13.15 -40.66 -17.43
N GLU A 146 -13.79 -39.65 -18.03
CA GLU A 146 -14.72 -39.84 -19.14
C GLU A 146 -14.04 -40.41 -20.39
N LEU A 147 -12.80 -39.97 -20.70
CA LEU A 147 -12.01 -40.52 -21.80
C LEU A 147 -11.53 -41.95 -21.53
N ARG A 148 -11.15 -42.26 -20.28
CA ARG A 148 -10.63 -43.59 -19.91
C ARG A 148 -11.67 -44.69 -20.09
N THR A 149 -12.95 -44.40 -19.84
CA THR A 149 -14.02 -45.39 -19.90
C THR A 149 -14.19 -46.02 -21.30
N PRO A 150 -14.47 -45.25 -22.38
CA PRO A 150 -14.57 -45.80 -23.73
C PRO A 150 -13.23 -46.38 -24.22
N LEU A 151 -12.10 -45.78 -23.85
CA LEU A 151 -10.77 -46.28 -24.20
C LEU A 151 -10.51 -47.68 -23.61
N ASN A 152 -10.85 -47.89 -22.33
CA ASN A 152 -10.71 -49.20 -21.70
C ASN A 152 -11.61 -50.25 -22.38
N VAL A 153 -12.83 -49.89 -22.77
CA VAL A 153 -13.73 -50.81 -23.50
C VAL A 153 -13.14 -51.19 -24.86
N ILE A 154 -12.54 -50.23 -25.58
CA ILE A 154 -11.84 -50.48 -26.84
C ILE A 154 -10.68 -51.46 -26.63
N ILE A 155 -9.80 -51.17 -25.67
CA ILE A 155 -8.62 -52.00 -25.37
C ILE A 155 -9.05 -53.40 -24.94
N SER A 156 -10.01 -53.53 -24.03
CA SER A 156 -10.46 -54.85 -23.53
C SER A 156 -11.16 -55.67 -24.61
N THR A 157 -11.96 -55.06 -25.47
CA THR A 157 -12.61 -55.76 -26.59
C THR A 157 -11.57 -56.23 -27.61
N GLN A 158 -10.58 -55.39 -27.92
CA GLN A 158 -9.47 -55.76 -28.80
C GLN A 158 -8.63 -56.92 -28.21
N GLN A 159 -8.27 -56.84 -26.92
CA GLN A 159 -7.55 -57.91 -26.23
C GLN A 159 -8.32 -59.24 -26.25
N LEU A 160 -9.64 -59.20 -26.06
CA LEU A 160 -10.50 -60.37 -26.11
C LEU A 160 -10.48 -61.02 -27.50
N ILE A 161 -10.63 -60.22 -28.56
CA ILE A 161 -10.58 -60.72 -29.95
C ILE A 161 -9.21 -61.35 -30.22
N THR A 162 -8.12 -60.68 -29.84
CA THR A 162 -6.75 -61.19 -30.05
C THR A 162 -6.54 -62.52 -29.32
N LYS A 163 -6.96 -62.64 -28.06
CA LYS A 163 -6.83 -63.88 -27.28
C LYS A 163 -7.65 -65.03 -27.87
N LEU A 164 -8.88 -64.75 -28.33
CA LEU A 164 -9.71 -65.77 -29.00
C LEU A 164 -9.06 -66.27 -30.30
N ASN A 165 -8.40 -65.38 -31.03
CA ASN A 165 -7.67 -65.72 -32.26
C ASN A 165 -6.38 -66.53 -31.96
N GLU A 166 -5.64 -66.21 -30.90
CA GLU A 166 -4.46 -66.97 -30.46
C GLU A 166 -4.80 -68.39 -29.98
N GLU A 167 -5.96 -68.56 -29.33
CA GLU A 167 -6.45 -69.86 -28.85
C GLU A 167 -7.14 -70.70 -29.96
N ASP A 168 -7.08 -70.25 -31.22
CA ASP A 168 -7.72 -70.86 -32.39
C ASP A 168 -9.23 -71.14 -32.19
N LYS A 169 -9.88 -70.28 -31.38
CA LYS A 169 -11.31 -70.38 -31.06
C LYS A 169 -12.13 -69.69 -32.14
N LEU A 170 -13.02 -70.45 -32.77
CA LEU A 170 -13.99 -69.92 -33.72
C LEU A 170 -14.89 -68.85 -33.06
N ILE A 171 -14.76 -67.60 -33.54
CA ILE A 171 -15.67 -66.51 -33.20
C ILE A 171 -16.84 -66.57 -34.18
N SER A 172 -18.07 -66.72 -33.68
CA SER A 172 -19.25 -66.65 -34.54
C SER A 172 -19.37 -65.27 -35.17
N LYS A 173 -19.94 -65.20 -36.39
CA LYS A 173 -20.17 -63.93 -37.10
C LYS A 173 -20.95 -62.93 -36.24
N GLU A 174 -21.95 -63.39 -35.50
CA GLU A 174 -22.75 -62.57 -34.58
C GLU A 174 -21.91 -61.95 -33.44
N LYS A 175 -21.00 -62.73 -32.83
CA LYS A 175 -20.13 -62.21 -31.76
C LYS A 175 -19.11 -61.21 -32.30
N LEU A 176 -18.55 -61.48 -33.48
CA LEU A 176 -17.63 -60.54 -34.12
C LEU A 176 -18.32 -59.21 -34.44
N ASP A 177 -19.54 -59.27 -34.99
CA ASP A 177 -20.36 -58.09 -35.29
C ASP A 177 -20.68 -57.28 -34.02
N TYR A 178 -21.03 -57.97 -32.93
CA TYR A 178 -21.23 -57.35 -31.62
C TYR A 178 -19.97 -56.63 -31.11
N TYR A 179 -18.80 -57.25 -31.21
CA TYR A 179 -17.54 -56.62 -30.80
C TYR A 179 -17.17 -55.43 -31.68
N MET A 180 -17.32 -55.54 -33.00
CA MET A 180 -17.06 -54.45 -33.93
C MET A 180 -18.00 -53.26 -33.69
N THR A 181 -19.28 -53.54 -33.43
CA THR A 181 -20.26 -52.52 -33.05
C THR A 181 -19.89 -51.86 -31.71
N THR A 182 -19.41 -52.64 -30.74
CA THR A 182 -18.95 -52.13 -29.45
C THR A 182 -17.72 -51.23 -29.60
N LEU A 183 -16.75 -51.61 -30.43
CA LEU A 183 -15.58 -50.79 -30.76
C LEU A 183 -16.01 -49.47 -31.42
N ARG A 184 -16.82 -49.55 -32.48
CA ARG A 184 -17.32 -48.37 -33.20
C ARG A 184 -18.01 -47.38 -32.27
N ARG A 185 -18.97 -47.86 -31.47
CA ARG A 185 -19.73 -47.01 -30.53
C ARG A 185 -18.82 -46.30 -29.52
N ASN A 186 -17.79 -46.96 -29.01
CA ASN A 186 -16.88 -46.34 -28.04
C ASN A 186 -15.87 -45.39 -28.72
N SER A 187 -15.46 -45.66 -29.95
CA SER A 187 -14.67 -44.73 -30.76
C SER A 187 -15.46 -43.46 -31.07
N ASP A 188 -16.73 -43.59 -31.46
CA ASP A 188 -17.62 -42.45 -31.74
C ASP A 188 -17.86 -41.61 -30.47
N ARG A 189 -18.05 -42.27 -29.32
CA ARG A 189 -18.13 -41.58 -28.01
C ARG A 189 -16.85 -40.82 -27.69
N LEU A 190 -15.69 -41.42 -27.89
CA LEU A 190 -14.40 -40.76 -27.65
C LEU A 190 -14.22 -39.54 -28.55
N LEU A 191 -14.58 -39.65 -29.83
CA LEU A 191 -14.53 -38.55 -30.78
C LEU A 191 -15.47 -37.41 -30.38
N LYS A 192 -16.70 -37.72 -29.94
CA LYS A 192 -17.63 -36.71 -29.40
C LYS A 192 -17.03 -35.99 -28.19
N LEU A 193 -16.44 -36.71 -27.23
CA LEU A 193 -15.77 -36.09 -26.08
C LEU A 193 -14.62 -35.16 -26.51
N ILE A 194 -13.82 -35.58 -27.49
CA ILE A 194 -12.73 -34.75 -28.04
C ILE A 194 -13.27 -33.47 -28.67
N ASN A 195 -14.32 -33.58 -29.48
CA ASN A 195 -14.97 -32.41 -30.09
C ASN A 195 -15.52 -31.46 -29.02
N ASN A 196 -16.18 -31.98 -27.98
CA ASN A 196 -16.69 -31.18 -26.87
C ASN A 196 -15.57 -30.41 -26.15
N ILE A 197 -14.37 -31.00 -25.98
CA ILE A 197 -13.20 -30.29 -25.42
C ILE A 197 -12.78 -29.14 -26.34
N ILE A 198 -12.67 -29.40 -27.64
CA ILE A 198 -12.25 -28.40 -28.64
C ILE A 198 -13.24 -27.24 -28.67
N ASP A 199 -14.53 -27.55 -28.67
CA ASP A 199 -15.61 -26.55 -28.68
C ASP A 199 -15.62 -25.75 -27.38
N THR A 200 -15.47 -26.39 -26.21
CA THR A 200 -15.30 -25.70 -24.92
C THR A 200 -14.12 -24.73 -24.94
N SER A 201 -12.96 -25.16 -25.45
CA SER A 201 -11.76 -24.33 -25.56
C SER A 201 -11.96 -23.11 -26.49
N LYS A 202 -12.68 -23.31 -27.60
CA LYS A 202 -13.07 -22.21 -28.48
C LYS A 202 -14.01 -21.23 -27.79
N ILE A 203 -14.96 -21.71 -26.98
CA ILE A 203 -15.89 -20.88 -26.20
C ILE A 203 -15.12 -20.06 -25.17
N GLU A 204 -14.23 -20.69 -24.39
CA GLU A 204 -13.41 -20.01 -23.37
C GLU A 204 -12.47 -18.95 -23.97
N SER A 205 -11.94 -19.20 -25.17
CA SER A 205 -11.10 -18.23 -25.89
C SER A 205 -11.89 -17.16 -26.66
N GLY A 206 -13.22 -17.23 -26.67
CA GLY A 206 -14.09 -16.34 -27.45
C GLY A 206 -13.96 -16.52 -28.97
N SER A 207 -13.37 -17.63 -29.43
CA SER A 207 -13.19 -17.94 -30.85
C SER A 207 -14.30 -18.83 -31.43
N TYR A 208 -15.24 -19.27 -30.59
CA TYR A 208 -16.41 -20.03 -31.00
C TYR A 208 -17.36 -19.15 -31.83
N LYS A 209 -17.74 -19.62 -33.02
CA LYS A 209 -18.60 -18.86 -33.95
C LYS A 209 -19.84 -19.69 -34.27
N LEU A 210 -21.00 -19.11 -33.97
CA LEU A 210 -22.28 -19.65 -34.37
C LEU A 210 -22.54 -19.37 -35.85
N LYS A 211 -23.08 -20.34 -36.55
CA LYS A 211 -23.59 -20.23 -37.92
C LYS A 211 -25.09 -19.99 -37.84
N ILE A 212 -25.46 -18.74 -37.60
CA ILE A 212 -26.86 -18.32 -37.49
C ILE A 212 -27.50 -18.31 -38.88
N GLU A 213 -28.54 -19.10 -39.06
CA GLU A 213 -29.35 -19.21 -40.28
C GLU A 213 -30.85 -19.22 -39.91
N GLU A 214 -31.71 -18.91 -40.87
CA GLU A 214 -33.16 -19.02 -40.70
C GLU A 214 -33.57 -20.49 -40.75
N ASN A 215 -34.04 -21.03 -39.63
CA ASN A 215 -34.44 -22.44 -39.49
C ASN A 215 -35.82 -22.54 -38.83
N ASP A 216 -36.60 -23.56 -39.20
CA ASP A 216 -37.83 -23.89 -38.49
C ASP A 216 -37.52 -24.65 -37.21
N ILE A 217 -37.71 -23.98 -36.06
CA ILE A 217 -37.44 -24.57 -34.76
C ILE A 217 -38.40 -25.70 -34.40
N ILE A 218 -39.63 -25.68 -34.94
CA ILE A 218 -40.62 -26.72 -34.65
C ILE A 218 -40.17 -28.03 -35.27
N TYR A 219 -39.85 -28.00 -36.57
CA TYR A 219 -39.29 -29.14 -37.28
C TYR A 219 -38.02 -29.67 -36.60
N LEU A 220 -37.10 -28.79 -36.22
CA LEU A 220 -35.83 -29.19 -35.59
C LEU A 220 -36.05 -29.93 -34.26
N VAL A 221 -36.92 -29.39 -33.39
CA VAL A 221 -37.22 -30.02 -32.10
C VAL A 221 -37.99 -31.34 -32.28
N GLU A 222 -38.91 -31.39 -33.24
CA GLU A 222 -39.63 -32.62 -33.58
C GLU A 222 -38.68 -33.72 -34.07
N GLU A 223 -37.74 -33.41 -34.96
CA GLU A 223 -36.75 -34.37 -35.45
C GLU A 223 -35.90 -34.94 -34.32
N VAL A 224 -35.38 -34.06 -33.45
CA VAL A 224 -34.58 -34.46 -32.28
C VAL A 224 -35.41 -35.32 -31.33
N ALA A 225 -36.64 -34.92 -31.02
CA ALA A 225 -37.52 -35.67 -30.13
C ALA A 225 -37.88 -37.05 -30.72
N LEU A 226 -38.22 -37.12 -32.00
CA LEU A 226 -38.52 -38.37 -32.71
C LEU A 226 -37.31 -39.31 -32.74
N SER A 227 -36.09 -38.79 -32.80
CA SER A 227 -34.87 -39.60 -32.70
C SER A 227 -34.75 -40.36 -31.38
N MET A 228 -35.41 -39.88 -30.32
CA MET A 228 -35.42 -40.50 -28.99
C MET A 228 -36.57 -41.50 -28.80
N LYS A 229 -37.53 -41.57 -29.73
CA LYS A 229 -38.76 -42.35 -29.58
C LYS A 229 -38.51 -43.80 -29.17
N ASP A 230 -37.67 -44.52 -29.91
CA ASP A 230 -37.37 -45.93 -29.64
C ASP A 230 -36.76 -46.14 -28.25
N PHE A 231 -35.95 -45.20 -27.78
CA PHE A 231 -35.34 -45.25 -26.44
C PHE A 231 -36.38 -44.99 -25.35
N VAL A 232 -37.27 -44.02 -25.56
CA VAL A 232 -38.30 -43.63 -24.59
C VAL A 232 -39.35 -44.75 -24.44
N GLU A 233 -39.81 -45.31 -25.56
CA GLU A 233 -40.74 -46.44 -25.59
C GLU A 233 -40.14 -47.71 -24.98
N ALA A 234 -38.85 -48.00 -25.21
CA ALA A 234 -38.16 -49.12 -24.58
C ALA A 234 -38.09 -49.01 -23.05
N ASN A 235 -38.18 -47.80 -22.51
CA ASN A 235 -38.27 -47.54 -21.07
C ASN A 235 -39.71 -47.45 -20.55
N GLY A 236 -40.71 -47.75 -21.39
CA GLY A 236 -42.13 -47.73 -21.02
C GLY A 236 -42.72 -46.34 -20.84
N ILE A 237 -42.12 -45.32 -21.47
CA ILE A 237 -42.56 -43.93 -21.42
C ILE A 237 -43.22 -43.58 -22.76
N GLU A 238 -44.32 -42.84 -22.71
CA GLU A 238 -44.99 -42.29 -23.91
C GLU A 238 -44.42 -40.90 -24.24
N LEU A 239 -43.98 -40.70 -25.49
CA LEU A 239 -43.48 -39.42 -25.98
C LEU A 239 -44.59 -38.71 -26.78
N ILE A 240 -45.04 -37.56 -26.29
CA ILE A 240 -46.02 -36.70 -26.97
C ILE A 240 -45.32 -35.39 -27.32
N ILE A 241 -45.40 -35.01 -28.60
CA ILE A 241 -44.91 -33.72 -29.11
C ILE A 241 -46.15 -32.97 -29.61
N ASP A 242 -46.45 -31.84 -28.98
CA ASP A 242 -47.66 -31.04 -29.23
C ASP A 242 -47.28 -29.54 -29.27
N PRO A 243 -46.74 -29.05 -30.39
CA PRO A 243 -46.37 -27.65 -30.51
C PRO A 243 -47.61 -26.75 -30.68
N GLU A 244 -47.60 -25.55 -30.09
CA GLU A 244 -48.71 -24.58 -30.21
C GLU A 244 -48.88 -24.04 -31.65
N VAL A 245 -47.82 -24.12 -32.45
CA VAL A 245 -47.76 -23.67 -33.84
C VAL A 245 -47.03 -24.71 -34.68
N GLU A 246 -47.47 -24.93 -35.94
CA GLU A 246 -46.90 -25.98 -36.80
C GLU A 246 -45.51 -25.63 -37.35
N GLU A 247 -45.23 -24.35 -37.60
CA GLU A 247 -43.95 -23.90 -38.15
C GLU A 247 -43.56 -22.56 -37.49
N LYS A 248 -42.29 -22.44 -37.11
CA LYS A 248 -41.75 -21.18 -36.59
C LYS A 248 -40.30 -20.98 -37.03
N VAL A 249 -40.12 -20.20 -38.08
CA VAL A 249 -38.80 -19.77 -38.52
C VAL A 249 -38.18 -18.80 -37.50
N ILE A 250 -36.97 -19.13 -37.05
CA ILE A 250 -36.13 -18.29 -36.17
C ILE A 250 -34.70 -18.24 -36.70
N GLU A 251 -33.95 -17.21 -36.31
CA GLU A 251 -32.50 -17.16 -36.53
C GLU A 251 -31.78 -17.98 -35.44
N CYS A 252 -31.21 -19.13 -35.83
CA CYS A 252 -30.45 -19.97 -34.92
C CYS A 252 -29.37 -20.78 -35.65
N ASP A 253 -28.46 -21.39 -34.87
CA ASP A 253 -27.55 -22.41 -35.38
C ASP A 253 -28.20 -23.78 -35.15
N GLU A 254 -28.68 -24.40 -36.24
CA GLU A 254 -29.37 -25.69 -36.22
C GLU A 254 -28.53 -26.77 -35.50
N SER A 255 -27.25 -26.87 -35.88
CA SER A 255 -26.33 -27.90 -35.38
C SER A 255 -26.01 -27.79 -33.89
N GLU A 256 -26.10 -26.57 -33.34
CA GLU A 256 -25.89 -26.32 -31.91
C GLU A 256 -27.18 -26.43 -31.08
N ILE A 257 -28.36 -26.37 -31.71
CA ILE A 257 -29.63 -26.68 -31.04
C ILE A 257 -29.85 -28.19 -30.93
N GLU A 258 -29.40 -28.98 -31.92
CA GLU A 258 -29.49 -30.45 -31.88
C GLU A 258 -28.57 -31.11 -30.86
N LYS A 259 -27.44 -30.46 -30.52
CA LYS A 259 -26.38 -30.99 -29.65
C LYS A 259 -26.75 -31.02 -28.18
#